data_AF-A0A8I1WLA8-F1
#
_entry.id   AF-A0A8I1WLA8-F1
#
_cell.length_a   1.000
_cell.length_b   1.000
_cell.length_c   1.000
_cell.angle_alpha   90.00
_cell.angle_beta   90.00
_cell.angle_gamma   90.00
#
_symmetry.space_group_name_H-M   'P 1'
#
loop_
_entity.id
_entity.type
_entity.pdbx_description
1 polymer ?
#
loop_
_entity_poly.entity_id
_entity_poly.type
_entity_poly.pdbx_seq_one_letter_code
_entity_poly.pdbx_strand_id
1 'polypeptide(L)'
;MMQLSKGLIQGDILAAKQAIEYYEKRKNKNIKNVAAFHLQQAAEKLIKIQIYRNVTILDYKKIYVHNLEKLIEYADSLGIELIIPDYVRKNSLLITGWEAGSRYDICFSIRIDAIKKAYNVIAVWYKQV
;
A
#
# COMPACT_ATOMS: atom_id res chain seq x y z
N MET A 1 0.97 6.06 25.21
CA MET A 1 1.37 5.29 24.00
C MET A 1 0.20 5.39 23.02
N MET A 2 0.41 5.87 21.79
CA MET A 2 -0.70 6.07 20.84
C MET A 2 -1.25 4.70 20.38
N GLN A 3 -2.56 4.48 20.51
CA GLN A 3 -3.18 3.24 20.05
C GLN A 3 -3.28 3.25 18.52
N LEU A 4 -2.34 2.57 17.85
CA LEU A 4 -2.32 2.47 16.38
C LEU A 4 -3.35 1.44 15.93
N SER A 5 -4.43 1.91 15.29
CA SER A 5 -5.46 1.04 14.73
C SER A 5 -5.05 0.48 13.36
N LYS A 6 -5.21 -0.83 13.19
CA LYS A 6 -5.08 -1.52 11.89
C LYS A 6 -6.37 -1.45 11.06
N GLY A 7 -7.43 -0.84 11.58
CA GLY A 7 -8.76 -0.84 10.94
C GLY A 7 -8.77 -0.22 9.54
N LEU A 8 -8.02 0.87 9.33
CA LEU A 8 -7.90 1.49 8.01
C LEU A 8 -7.21 0.56 7.00
N ILE A 9 -6.16 -0.13 7.42
CA ILE A 9 -5.42 -1.09 6.57
C ILE A 9 -6.33 -2.27 6.19
N GLN A 10 -7.10 -2.77 7.15
CA GLN A 10 -8.07 -3.84 6.90
C GLN A 10 -9.16 -3.39 5.92
N GLY A 11 -9.66 -2.15 6.08
CA GLY A 11 -10.62 -1.54 5.16
C GLY A 11 -10.07 -1.47 3.74
N ASP A 12 -8.83 -1.02 3.57
CA ASP A 12 -8.16 -0.98 2.26
C ASP A 12 -8.03 -2.38 1.63
N ILE A 13 -7.60 -3.39 2.39
CA ILE A 13 -7.48 -4.77 1.90
C ILE A 13 -8.85 -5.33 1.48
N LEU A 14 -9.90 -5.04 2.25
CA LEU A 14 -11.26 -5.47 1.92
C LEU A 14 -11.79 -4.78 0.66
N ALA A 15 -11.60 -3.46 0.54
CA ALA A 15 -12.00 -2.71 -0.65
C ALA A 15 -11.27 -3.21 -1.90
N ALA A 16 -9.96 -3.47 -1.80
CA ALA A 16 -9.18 -4.05 -2.89
C ALA A 16 -9.72 -5.43 -3.31
N LYS A 17 -10.03 -6.30 -2.35
CA LYS A 17 -10.63 -7.61 -2.62
C LYS A 17 -11.94 -7.49 -3.39
N GLN A 18 -12.86 -6.66 -2.91
CA GLN A 18 -14.18 -6.47 -3.54
C GLN A 18 -14.06 -5.91 -4.96
N ALA A 19 -13.15 -4.95 -5.18
CA ALA A 19 -12.89 -4.39 -6.49
C ALA A 19 -12.32 -5.43 -7.48
N ILE A 20 -11.41 -6.31 -7.02
CA ILE A 20 -10.89 -7.44 -7.82
C ILE A 20 -12.03 -8.39 -8.19
N GLU A 21 -12.83 -8.83 -7.22
CA GLU A 21 -13.94 -9.76 -7.44
C GLU A 21 -14.99 -9.17 -8.40
N TYR A 22 -15.29 -7.87 -8.25
CA TYR A 22 -16.20 -7.17 -9.14
C TYR A 22 -15.65 -7.11 -10.57
N TYR A 23 -14.36 -6.79 -10.74
CA TYR A 23 -13.72 -6.85 -12.05
C TYR A 23 -13.82 -8.25 -12.67
N GLU A 24 -13.56 -9.30 -11.90
CA GLU A 24 -13.60 -10.67 -12.41
C GLU A 24 -14.98 -11.07 -12.94
N LYS A 25 -16.05 -10.63 -12.26
CA LYS A 25 -17.45 -10.89 -12.62
C LYS A 25 -17.97 -10.01 -13.76
N ARG A 26 -17.65 -8.72 -13.76
CA ARG A 26 -18.28 -7.72 -14.65
C ARG A 26 -17.34 -7.18 -15.74
N LYS A 27 -16.04 -7.44 -15.65
CA LYS A 27 -14.99 -6.95 -16.56
C LYS A 27 -14.93 -5.42 -16.71
N ASN A 28 -15.48 -4.67 -15.77
CA ASN A 28 -15.41 -3.20 -15.75
C ASN A 28 -13.95 -2.77 -15.55
N LYS A 29 -13.30 -2.26 -16.60
CA LYS A 29 -11.86 -1.97 -16.57
C LYS A 29 -11.45 -0.92 -15.54
N ASN A 30 -12.33 0.01 -15.16
CA ASN A 30 -11.97 1.10 -14.24
C ASN A 30 -11.98 0.64 -12.78
N ILE A 31 -12.77 -0.38 -12.42
CA ILE A 31 -12.84 -0.86 -11.04
C ILE A 31 -11.52 -1.50 -10.56
N LYS A 32 -10.68 -2.00 -11.47
CA LYS A 32 -9.36 -2.54 -11.11
C LYS A 32 -8.42 -1.43 -10.61
N ASN A 33 -8.63 -0.19 -11.04
CA ASN A 33 -7.85 0.96 -10.57
C ASN A 33 -8.21 1.28 -9.11
N VAL A 34 -9.47 1.08 -8.71
CA VAL A 34 -9.87 1.15 -7.29
C VAL A 34 -9.12 0.12 -6.45
N ALA A 35 -8.96 -1.12 -6.96
CA ALA A 35 -8.16 -2.13 -6.27
C ALA A 35 -6.70 -1.69 -6.11
N ALA A 36 -6.08 -1.16 -7.17
CA ALA A 36 -4.70 -0.69 -7.13
C ALA A 36 -4.50 0.46 -6.12
N PHE A 37 -5.42 1.42 -6.09
CA PHE A 37 -5.41 2.52 -5.11
C PHE A 37 -5.37 1.98 -3.68
N HIS A 38 -6.31 1.11 -3.33
CA HIS A 38 -6.39 0.58 -1.97
C HIS A 38 -5.22 -0.32 -1.61
N LEU A 39 -4.63 -1.04 -2.58
CA LEU A 39 -3.40 -1.81 -2.33
C LEU A 39 -2.20 -0.89 -2.04
N GLN A 40 -2.06 0.22 -2.76
CA GLN A 40 -1.04 1.22 -2.43
C GLN A 40 -1.28 1.79 -1.03
N GLN A 41 -2.51 2.16 -0.70
CA GLN A 41 -2.88 2.70 0.60
C GLN A 41 -2.60 1.71 1.75
N ALA A 42 -2.91 0.43 1.56
CA ALA A 42 -2.61 -0.61 2.53
C ALA A 42 -1.09 -0.76 2.75
N ALA A 43 -0.30 -0.80 1.66
CA ALA A 43 1.15 -0.91 1.73
C ALA A 43 1.79 0.31 2.43
N GLU A 44 1.34 1.52 2.09
CA GLU A 44 1.79 2.77 2.72
C GLU A 44 1.55 2.74 4.23
N LYS A 45 0.33 2.40 4.65
CA LYS A 45 -0.03 2.35 6.07
C LYS A 45 0.69 1.23 6.82
N LEU A 46 0.98 0.09 6.17
CA LEU A 46 1.78 -1.00 6.75
C LEU A 46 3.24 -0.60 6.99
N ILE A 47 3.82 0.25 6.13
CA ILE A 47 5.14 0.84 6.39
C ILE A 47 5.05 1.82 7.56
N LYS A 48 4.10 2.76 7.48
CA LYS A 48 3.96 3.82 8.50
C LYS A 48 3.72 3.25 9.89
N ILE A 49 2.85 2.26 10.04
CA ILE A 49 2.55 1.67 11.36
C ILE A 49 3.78 1.03 12.00
N GLN A 50 4.68 0.45 11.20
CA GLN A 50 5.95 -0.07 11.70
C GLN A 50 6.88 1.06 12.16
N ILE A 51 6.98 2.15 11.39
CA ILE A 51 7.75 3.33 11.80
C ILE A 51 7.18 3.91 13.12
N TYR A 52 5.87 4.16 13.18
CA TYR A 52 5.18 4.67 14.38
C TYR A 52 5.40 3.82 15.63
N ARG A 53 5.64 2.50 15.50
CA ARG A 53 5.91 1.60 16.62
C ARG A 53 7.35 1.68 17.12
N ASN A 54 8.29 2.10 16.29
CA ASN A 54 9.73 2.08 16.58
C ASN A 54 10.29 3.45 16.99
N VAL A 55 9.51 4.53 16.90
CA VAL A 55 9.99 5.88 17.26
C VAL A 55 9.03 6.65 18.14
N THR A 56 9.59 7.51 18.98
CA THR A 56 8.85 8.43 19.86
C THR A 56 8.71 9.83 19.25
N ILE A 57 9.65 10.23 18.39
CA ILE A 57 9.68 11.52 17.71
C ILE A 57 9.68 11.27 16.20
N LEU A 58 8.77 11.94 15.49
CA LEU A 58 8.60 11.80 14.04
C LEU A 58 8.86 13.11 13.32
N ASP A 59 9.59 13.02 12.22
CA ASP A 59 9.56 14.04 11.18
C ASP A 59 8.26 13.88 10.36
N TYR A 60 7.28 14.71 10.69
CA TYR A 60 5.99 14.69 10.01
C TYR A 60 6.07 14.98 8.51
N LYS A 61 7.09 15.71 8.04
CA LYS A 61 7.27 15.99 6.60
C LYS A 61 7.69 14.74 5.84
N LYS A 62 8.47 13.85 6.49
CA LYS A 62 8.92 12.58 5.90
C LYS A 62 7.88 11.48 6.02
N ILE A 63 7.06 11.47 7.07
CA ILE A 63 6.01 10.45 7.25
C ILE A 63 4.75 10.72 6.43
N TYR A 64 4.37 11.98 6.18
CA TYR A 64 3.15 12.32 5.43
C TYR A 64 3.37 12.41 3.91
N VAL A 65 4.17 11.50 3.38
CA VAL A 65 4.32 11.28 1.93
C VAL A 65 3.59 10.00 1.53
N HIS A 66 3.25 9.90 0.23
CA HIS A 66 2.62 8.72 -0.37
C HIS A 66 3.62 7.80 -1.10
N ASN A 67 4.86 8.26 -1.22
CA ASN A 67 5.92 7.52 -1.88
C ASN A 67 6.49 6.44 -0.95
N LEU A 68 6.33 5.17 -1.32
CA LEU A 68 6.76 4.05 -0.51
C LEU A 68 8.27 3.98 -0.36
N GLU A 69 9.04 4.31 -1.41
CA GLU A 69 10.51 4.33 -1.37
C GLU A 69 11.01 5.38 -0.38
N LYS A 70 10.46 6.60 -0.41
CA LYS A 70 10.80 7.64 0.56
C LYS A 70 10.46 7.26 2.00
N LEU A 71 9.39 6.50 2.22
CA LEU A 71 9.05 5.99 3.56
C LEU A 71 10.03 4.92 4.02
N ILE A 72 10.49 4.06 3.12
CA ILE A 72 11.52 3.05 3.39
C ILE A 72 12.84 3.74 3.71
N GLU A 73 13.31 4.66 2.87
CA GLU A 73 14.52 5.46 3.10
C GLU A 73 14.45 6.21 4.42
N TYR A 74 13.28 6.74 4.78
CA TYR A 74 13.09 7.41 6.07
C TYR A 74 13.28 6.43 7.23
N ALA A 75 12.69 5.24 7.18
CA ALA A 75 12.89 4.21 8.19
C ALA A 75 14.35 3.76 8.28
N ASP A 76 15.00 3.55 7.14
CA ASP A 76 16.43 3.19 7.05
C ASP A 76 17.31 4.29 7.68
N SER A 77 16.99 5.56 7.44
CA SER A 77 17.70 6.71 8.06
C SER A 77 17.56 6.79 9.58
N LEU A 78 16.54 6.13 10.12
CA LEU A 78 16.29 6.01 11.57
C LEU A 78 16.87 4.69 12.14
N GLY A 79 17.50 3.86 11.31
CA GLY A 79 18.00 2.53 11.69
C GLY A 79 16.88 1.52 12.00
N ILE A 80 15.67 1.74 11.48
CA ILE A 80 14.52 0.87 11.72
C ILE A 80 14.47 -0.21 10.64
N GLU A 81 14.61 -1.46 11.06
CA GLU A 81 14.44 -2.59 10.15
C GLU A 81 12.94 -2.86 9.92
N LEU A 82 12.45 -2.49 8.73
CA LEU A 82 11.07 -2.75 8.34
C LEU A 82 10.90 -4.15 7.76
N ILE A 83 9.87 -4.86 8.22
CA ILE A 83 9.38 -6.08 7.58
C ILE A 83 8.59 -5.64 6.35
N ILE A 84 9.16 -5.82 5.16
CA ILE A 84 8.52 -5.51 3.87
C ILE A 84 8.75 -6.70 2.94
N PRO A 85 7.70 -7.29 2.36
CA PRO A 85 7.85 -8.35 1.38
C PRO A 85 8.70 -7.90 0.19
N ASP A 86 9.59 -8.77 -0.28
CA ASP A 86 10.47 -8.51 -1.44
C ASP A 86 9.73 -7.95 -2.66
N TYR A 87 8.53 -8.47 -2.92
CA TYR A 87 7.72 -7.99 -4.03
C TYR A 87 7.35 -6.51 -3.86
N VAL A 88 6.95 -6.08 -2.67
CA VAL A 88 6.61 -4.68 -2.39
C VAL A 88 7.85 -3.82 -2.45
N ARG A 89 8.97 -4.28 -1.86
CA ARG A 89 10.24 -3.53 -1.88
C ARG A 89 10.76 -3.33 -3.32
N LYS A 90 10.77 -4.38 -4.14
CA LYS A 90 11.22 -4.31 -5.55
C LYS A 90 10.27 -3.50 -6.45
N ASN A 91 9.01 -3.35 -6.08
CA ASN A 91 8.00 -2.63 -6.87
C ASN A 91 7.51 -1.34 -6.17
N SER A 92 8.27 -0.80 -5.21
CA SER A 92 7.86 0.33 -4.37
C SER A 92 7.47 1.57 -5.20
N LEU A 93 8.28 1.90 -6.22
CA LEU A 93 8.02 3.01 -7.13
C LEU A 93 6.80 2.76 -8.02
N LEU A 94 6.65 1.54 -8.54
CA LEU A 94 5.48 1.16 -9.35
C LEU A 94 4.19 1.29 -8.53
N ILE A 95 4.18 0.73 -7.32
CA ILE A 95 3.03 0.77 -6.41
C ILE A 95 2.76 2.21 -5.97
N THR A 96 3.79 3.03 -5.75
CA THR A 96 3.64 4.47 -5.49
C THR A 96 2.86 5.15 -6.62
N GLY A 97 3.18 4.84 -7.88
CA GLY A 97 2.46 5.39 -9.03
C GLY A 97 0.97 5.04 -9.07
N TRP A 98 0.55 3.98 -8.38
CA TRP A 98 -0.86 3.60 -8.28
C TRP A 98 -1.68 4.60 -7.47
N GLU A 99 -1.08 5.37 -6.56
CA GLU A 99 -1.79 6.35 -5.72
C GLU A 99 -2.45 7.44 -6.57
N ALA A 100 -1.70 8.05 -7.48
CA ALA A 100 -2.17 9.13 -8.33
C ALA A 100 -2.76 8.61 -9.64
N GLY A 101 -2.08 7.66 -10.29
CA GLY A 101 -2.46 7.15 -11.60
C GLY A 101 -3.87 6.54 -11.60
N SER A 102 -4.22 5.80 -10.54
CA SER A 102 -5.52 5.12 -10.48
C SER A 102 -6.72 6.05 -10.32
N ARG A 103 -6.50 7.32 -9.95
CA ARG A 103 -7.56 8.30 -9.65
C ARG A 103 -7.64 9.43 -10.68
N TYR A 104 -6.50 9.85 -11.22
CA TYR A 104 -6.43 11.08 -12.02
C TYR A 104 -6.04 10.85 -13.48
N ASP A 105 -5.29 9.79 -13.79
CA ASP A 105 -4.86 9.53 -15.16
C ASP A 105 -5.92 8.69 -15.91
N ILE A 106 -6.53 9.33 -16.91
CA ILE A 106 -7.59 8.76 -17.76
C ILE A 106 -7.08 7.54 -18.54
N CYS A 107 -5.79 7.51 -18.89
CA CYS A 107 -5.16 6.44 -19.64
C CYS A 107 -4.55 5.36 -18.73
N PHE A 108 -4.61 5.53 -17.40
CA PHE A 108 -3.96 4.65 -16.47
C PHE A 108 -4.59 3.25 -16.46
N SER A 109 -3.75 2.24 -16.68
CA SER A 109 -4.19 0.86 -16.68
C SER A 109 -3.13 -0.05 -16.08
N ILE A 110 -3.52 -0.83 -15.07
CA ILE A 110 -2.69 -1.89 -14.53
C ILE A 110 -3.27 -3.24 -14.95
N ARG A 111 -2.40 -4.20 -15.22
CA ARG A 111 -2.82 -5.58 -15.53
C ARG A 111 -3.38 -6.24 -14.27
N ILE A 112 -4.49 -6.96 -14.40
CA ILE A 112 -5.20 -7.55 -13.25
C ILE A 112 -4.35 -8.58 -12.50
N ASP A 113 -3.49 -9.32 -13.20
CA ASP A 113 -2.53 -10.26 -12.63
C ASP A 113 -1.52 -9.58 -11.69
N ALA A 114 -1.04 -8.39 -12.03
CA ALA A 114 -0.18 -7.59 -11.15
C ALA A 114 -0.92 -7.15 -9.88
N ILE A 115 -2.18 -6.71 -10.02
CA ILE A 115 -3.04 -6.33 -8.89
C ILE A 115 -3.29 -7.54 -7.97
N LYS A 116 -3.66 -8.69 -8.52
CA LYS A 116 -3.91 -9.92 -7.76
C LYS A 116 -2.65 -10.40 -7.02
N LYS A 117 -1.49 -10.33 -7.68
CA LYS A 117 -0.21 -10.65 -7.05
C LYS A 117 0.09 -9.72 -5.88
N ALA A 118 -0.07 -8.40 -6.07
CA ALA A 118 0.09 -7.42 -5.00
C ALA A 118 -0.88 -7.65 -3.85
N TYR A 119 -2.16 -7.93 -4.14
CA TYR A 119 -3.17 -8.26 -3.14
C TYR A 119 -2.77 -9.46 -2.27
N ASN A 120 -2.38 -10.58 -2.89
CA ASN A 120 -1.99 -11.77 -2.14
C ASN A 120 -0.80 -11.50 -1.20
N VAL A 121 0.21 -10.77 -1.69
CA VAL A 121 1.38 -10.42 -0.90
C VAL A 121 1.03 -9.48 0.25
N ILE A 122 0.30 -8.39 -0.03
CA ILE A 122 -0.03 -7.37 0.96
C ILE A 122 -1.01 -7.90 2.01
N ALA A 123 -1.97 -8.74 1.62
CA ALA A 123 -2.90 -9.36 2.55
C ALA A 123 -2.22 -10.36 3.50
N VAL A 124 -1.17 -11.06 3.06
CA VAL A 124 -0.34 -11.90 3.93
C VAL A 124 0.52 -11.02 4.84
N TRP A 125 1.15 -9.98 4.29
CA TRP A 125 1.97 -9.03 5.05
C TRP A 125 1.20 -8.36 6.19
N TYR A 126 -0.06 -7.97 5.94
CA TYR A 126 -0.95 -7.41 6.96
C TYR A 126 -1.14 -8.31 8.18
N LYS A 127 -1.06 -9.63 8.02
CA LYS A 127 -1.19 -10.57 9.15
C LYS A 127 0.09 -10.68 9.98
N GLN A 128 1.22 -10.24 9.44
CA GLN A 128 2.54 -10.35 10.07
C GLN A 128 2.92 -9.10 10.87
N VAL A 129 2.48 -7.93 10.42
CA VAL A 129 2.64 -6.62 11.08
C VAL A 129 1.45 -6.37 11.96
#